data_AF-A0A2V9CYT6-F1
#
_entry.id   AF-A0A2V9CYT6-F1
#
_cell.length_a   1.000
_cell.length_b   1.000
_cell.length_c   1.000
_cell.angle_alpha   90.00
_cell.angle_beta   90.00
_cell.angle_gamma   90.00
#
_symmetry.space_group_name_H-M   'P 1'
#
loop_
_entity.id
_entity.type
_entity.pdbx_description
1 polymer ?
#
loop_
_entity_poly.entity_id
_entity_poly.type
_entity_poly.pdbx_seq_one_letter_code
_entity_poly.pdbx_strand_id
1 'polypeptide(L)'
;MTRAINVPVLDAHLDFIHPAREIWKLQIGSVKLGHLEEHVLGAESLGWSRREDIDSAMIPGIYFDYVCGKAHGLEGVFRHNRMDLRGLAALAVRILQILCTHHDAVSKDEHRALEWYGISRFLGRRGQHARARRYCECALERGLPSAIAEQARQELARFMKRELRKTRGARGK
;
A
#
# COMPACT_ATOMS: atom_id res chain seq x y z
N MET A 1 17.53 29.48 -23.52
CA MET A 1 16.49 30.07 -22.66
C MET A 1 15.76 28.94 -21.94
N THR A 2 16.03 28.74 -20.66
CA THR A 2 15.36 27.71 -19.86
C THR A 2 13.97 28.23 -19.48
N ARG A 3 12.90 27.60 -19.97
CA ARG A 3 11.55 27.91 -19.51
C ARG A 3 11.49 27.64 -18.01
N ALA A 4 11.32 28.69 -17.21
CA ALA A 4 11.02 28.54 -15.79
C ALA A 4 9.61 27.96 -15.67
N ILE A 5 9.51 26.70 -15.25
CA ILE A 5 8.22 26.09 -14.89
C ILE A 5 7.92 26.55 -13.48
N ASN A 6 6.83 27.31 -13.31
CA ASN A 6 6.40 27.73 -11.98
C ASN A 6 5.88 26.49 -11.23
N VAL A 7 6.58 26.07 -10.18
CA VAL A 7 6.20 24.87 -9.43
C VAL A 7 4.99 25.23 -8.56
N PRO A 8 3.85 24.54 -8.71
CA PRO A 8 2.69 24.81 -7.86
C PRO A 8 3.00 24.47 -6.41
N VAL A 9 2.49 25.29 -5.49
CA VAL A 9 2.48 24.93 -4.06
C VAL A 9 1.52 23.75 -3.91
N LEU A 10 2.00 22.64 -3.39
CA LEU A 10 1.20 21.44 -3.18
C LEU A 10 0.50 21.51 -1.82
N ASP A 11 -0.83 21.47 -1.81
CA ASP A 11 -1.62 21.44 -0.57
C ASP A 11 -1.45 20.13 0.21
N ALA A 12 -1.15 19.03 -0.50
CA ALA A 12 -0.95 17.71 0.08
C ALA A 12 -0.03 16.84 -0.77
N HIS A 13 0.74 15.98 -0.10
CA HIS A 13 1.52 14.92 -0.74
C HIS A 13 0.92 13.55 -0.37
N LEU A 14 0.44 12.83 -1.39
CA LEU A 14 -0.12 11.49 -1.23
C LEU A 14 0.92 10.45 -1.62
N ASP A 15 1.51 9.80 -0.62
CA ASP A 15 2.36 8.65 -0.82
C ASP A 15 1.50 7.38 -0.90
N PHE A 16 1.35 6.82 -2.11
CA PHE A 16 0.61 5.57 -2.33
C PHE A 16 1.47 4.32 -2.09
N ILE A 17 2.80 4.43 -2.12
CA ILE A 17 3.68 3.28 -1.95
C ILE A 17 3.86 2.92 -0.47
N HIS A 18 3.97 3.92 0.40
CA HIS A 18 4.10 3.72 1.84
C HIS A 18 2.95 2.90 2.45
N PRO A 19 1.66 3.24 2.24
CA PRO A 19 0.57 2.42 2.76
C PRO A 19 0.57 1.02 2.14
N ALA A 20 0.85 0.89 0.84
CA ALA A 20 0.89 -0.41 0.18
C ALA A 20 1.95 -1.34 0.80
N ARG A 21 3.18 -0.85 0.97
CA ARG A 21 4.27 -1.62 1.61
C ARG A 21 3.89 -2.03 3.03
N GLU A 22 3.28 -1.14 3.81
CA GLU A 22 2.85 -1.45 5.17
C GLU A 22 1.77 -2.53 5.25
N ILE A 23 0.78 -2.48 4.35
CA ILE A 23 -0.35 -3.40 4.32
C ILE A 23 0.12 -4.82 3.91
N TRP A 24 0.83 -4.94 2.79
CA TRP A 24 1.13 -6.25 2.21
C TRP A 24 2.49 -6.83 2.58
N LYS A 25 3.34 -6.14 3.33
CA LYS A 25 4.66 -6.67 3.77
C LYS A 25 4.56 -8.00 4.51
N LEU A 26 3.50 -8.23 5.29
CA LEU A 26 3.30 -9.52 5.97
C LEU A 26 2.98 -10.67 5.01
N GLN A 27 2.32 -10.37 3.89
CA GLN A 27 1.90 -11.35 2.90
C GLN A 27 3.01 -11.65 1.89
N ILE A 28 3.75 -10.63 1.44
CA ILE A 28 4.66 -10.73 0.28
C ILE A 28 6.14 -10.73 0.72
N GLY A 29 6.46 -10.23 1.91
CA GLY A 29 7.83 -10.11 2.43
C GLY A 29 8.68 -9.03 1.76
N SER A 30 8.61 -8.92 0.43
CA SER A 30 9.22 -7.86 -0.38
C SER A 30 8.35 -6.61 -0.40
N VAL A 31 9.02 -5.46 -0.48
CA VAL A 31 8.38 -4.15 -0.57
C VAL A 31 8.54 -3.51 -1.96
N LYS A 32 9.26 -4.15 -2.90
CA LYS A 32 9.46 -3.58 -4.25
C LYS A 32 8.12 -3.43 -4.99
N LEU A 33 7.95 -2.33 -5.73
CA LEU A 33 6.70 -2.05 -6.44
C LEU A 33 6.33 -3.18 -7.42
N GLY A 34 7.28 -3.69 -8.20
CA GLY A 34 7.02 -4.83 -9.10
C GLY A 34 6.47 -6.08 -8.39
N HIS A 35 6.95 -6.38 -7.17
CA HIS A 35 6.41 -7.52 -6.40
C HIS A 35 4.98 -7.24 -5.91
N LEU A 36 4.69 -6.00 -5.51
CA LEU A 36 3.33 -5.60 -5.13
C LEU A 36 2.38 -5.71 -6.33
N GLU A 37 2.80 -5.25 -7.51
CA GLU A 37 2.01 -5.37 -8.74
C GLU A 37 1.70 -6.84 -9.08
N GLU A 38 2.71 -7.71 -9.00
CA GLU A 38 2.56 -9.13 -9.28
C GLU A 38 1.59 -9.81 -8.30
N HIS A 39 1.81 -9.65 -6.99
CA HIS A 39 1.12 -10.43 -5.96
C HIS A 39 -0.20 -9.81 -5.49
N VAL A 40 -0.37 -8.49 -5.61
CA VAL A 40 -1.59 -7.78 -5.17
C VAL A 40 -2.54 -7.52 -6.33
N LEU A 41 -2.01 -7.12 -7.48
CA LEU A 41 -2.83 -6.71 -8.62
C LEU A 41 -2.96 -7.82 -9.67
N GLY A 42 -2.20 -8.91 -9.56
CA GLY A 42 -2.17 -9.96 -10.56
C GLY A 42 -1.65 -9.43 -11.88
N ALA A 43 -0.46 -8.81 -11.88
CA ALA A 43 0.11 -8.08 -13.02
C ALA A 43 -0.04 -8.79 -14.38
N GLU A 44 0.18 -10.10 -14.44
CA GLU A 44 0.00 -10.90 -15.66
C GLU A 44 -1.44 -10.85 -16.20
N SER A 45 -2.45 -10.94 -15.30
CA SER A 45 -3.87 -10.85 -15.67
C SER A 45 -4.28 -9.48 -16.21
N LEU A 46 -3.53 -8.44 -15.87
CA LEU A 46 -3.71 -7.07 -16.35
C LEU A 46 -2.87 -6.76 -17.60
N GLY A 47 -2.14 -7.74 -18.13
CA GLY A 47 -1.22 -7.58 -19.26
C GLY A 47 0.00 -6.71 -18.93
N TRP A 48 0.35 -6.56 -17.65
CA TRP A 48 1.55 -5.84 -17.24
C TRP A 48 2.78 -6.75 -17.30
N SER A 49 3.82 -6.27 -17.98
CA SER A 49 5.11 -6.94 -18.09
C SER A 49 6.23 -5.95 -17.81
N ARG A 50 7.10 -6.31 -16.86
CA ARG A 50 8.36 -5.59 -16.57
C ARG A 50 9.58 -6.25 -17.24
N ARG A 51 9.40 -7.18 -18.18
CA ARG A 51 10.51 -7.93 -18.83
C ARG A 51 11.47 -7.02 -19.59
N GLU A 52 10.96 -5.95 -20.20
CA GLU A 52 11.76 -4.95 -20.93
C GLU A 52 12.03 -3.70 -20.09
N ASP A 53 11.75 -3.74 -18.79
CA ASP A 53 11.97 -2.58 -17.93
C ASP A 53 13.47 -2.36 -17.71
N ILE A 54 13.87 -1.09 -17.61
CA ILE A 54 15.25 -0.74 -17.29
C ILE A 54 15.48 -0.90 -15.78
N ASP A 55 16.71 -1.22 -15.38
CA ASP A 55 17.06 -1.15 -13.96
C ASP A 55 16.93 0.29 -13.48
N SER A 56 16.15 0.51 -12.41
CA SER A 56 15.95 1.83 -11.80
C SER A 56 17.28 2.49 -11.40
N ALA A 57 18.31 1.70 -11.08
CA ALA A 57 19.65 2.21 -10.79
C ALA A 57 20.32 2.91 -11.97
N MET A 58 19.92 2.60 -13.22
CA MET A 58 20.46 3.21 -14.44
C MET A 58 19.79 4.54 -14.79
N ILE A 59 18.60 4.81 -14.26
CA ILE A 59 17.80 6.00 -14.58
C ILE A 59 18.58 7.31 -14.36
N PRO A 60 19.28 7.53 -13.23
CA PRO A 60 20.03 8.77 -13.01
C PRO A 60 21.11 9.01 -14.06
N GLY A 61 21.81 7.94 -14.49
CA GLY A 61 22.84 8.01 -15.52
C GLY A 61 22.26 8.39 -16.89
N ILE A 62 21.18 7.71 -17.29
CA ILE A 62 20.47 8.00 -18.55
C ILE A 62 19.97 9.45 -18.58
N TYR A 63 19.46 9.95 -17.45
CA TYR A 63 19.01 11.33 -17.35
C TYR A 63 20.16 12.33 -17.45
N PHE A 64 21.31 12.04 -16.82
CA PHE A 64 22.49 12.88 -16.92
C PHE A 64 23.02 12.95 -18.35
N ASP A 65 23.10 11.80 -19.04
CA ASP A 65 23.48 11.74 -20.45
C ASP A 65 22.57 12.60 -21.32
N TYR A 66 21.25 12.56 -21.08
CA TYR A 66 20.29 13.42 -21.77
C TYR A 66 20.58 14.91 -21.55
N VAL A 67 20.86 15.34 -20.32
CA VAL A 67 21.22 16.74 -20.01
C VAL A 67 22.53 17.16 -20.68
N CYS A 68 23.47 16.23 -20.86
CA CYS A 68 24.70 16.44 -21.62
C CYS A 68 24.54 16.35 -23.15
N GLY A 69 23.30 16.21 -23.66
CA GLY A 69 22.99 16.20 -25.09
C GLY A 69 22.91 14.82 -25.73
N LYS A 70 23.00 13.73 -24.96
CA LYS A 70 22.88 12.34 -25.44
C LYS A 70 21.54 11.74 -25.03
N ALA A 71 20.55 11.78 -25.93
CA ALA A 71 19.19 11.34 -25.62
C ALA A 71 18.94 9.82 -25.61
N HIS A 72 19.98 8.99 -25.74
CA HIS A 72 19.84 7.54 -25.77
C HIS A 72 19.23 6.98 -24.48
N GLY A 73 18.34 5.99 -24.59
CA GLY A 73 17.73 5.30 -23.43
C GLY A 73 16.62 6.05 -22.71
N LEU A 74 16.33 7.32 -23.05
CA LEU A 74 15.33 8.13 -22.37
C LEU A 74 13.89 7.58 -22.51
N GLU A 75 13.60 6.91 -23.64
CA GLU A 75 12.33 6.19 -23.83
C GLU A 75 12.10 5.13 -22.74
N GLY A 76 13.16 4.40 -22.35
CA GLY A 76 13.10 3.41 -21.28
C GLY A 76 12.75 4.05 -19.94
N VAL A 77 13.30 5.23 -19.64
CA VAL A 77 12.97 6.01 -18.43
C VAL A 77 11.50 6.42 -18.43
N PHE A 78 10.98 6.92 -19.56
CA PHE A 78 9.56 7.27 -19.66
C PHE A 78 8.65 6.05 -19.53
N ARG A 79 9.02 4.92 -20.11
CA ARG A 79 8.29 3.65 -19.98
C ARG A 79 8.26 3.19 -18.52
N HIS A 80 9.40 3.22 -17.82
CA HIS A 80 9.51 2.87 -16.40
C HIS A 80 8.59 3.75 -15.55
N ASN A 81 8.75 5.07 -15.65
CA ASN A 81 7.95 6.03 -14.86
C ASN A 81 6.45 5.89 -15.13
N ARG A 82 6.06 5.62 -16.38
CA ARG A 82 4.65 5.38 -16.73
C ARG A 82 4.11 4.11 -16.06
N MET A 83 4.89 3.04 -16.02
CA MET A 83 4.50 1.80 -15.35
C MET A 83 4.38 2.01 -13.84
N ASP A 84 5.34 2.69 -13.22
CA ASP A 84 5.32 3.00 -11.80
C ASP A 84 4.09 3.84 -11.41
N LEU A 85 3.78 4.91 -12.16
CA LEU A 85 2.58 5.72 -11.91
C LEU A 85 1.29 4.91 -12.01
N ARG A 86 1.19 4.00 -12.99
CA ARG A 86 0.02 3.12 -13.16
C ARG A 86 -0.08 2.12 -12.01
N GLY A 87 1.03 1.50 -11.61
CA GLY A 87 1.08 0.56 -10.50
C GLY A 87 0.68 1.21 -9.18
N LEU A 88 1.22 2.39 -8.88
CA LEU A 88 0.87 3.16 -7.69
C LEU A 88 -0.61 3.55 -7.65
N ALA A 89 -1.17 4.01 -8.77
CA ALA A 89 -2.58 4.34 -8.87
C ALA A 89 -3.47 3.10 -8.66
N ALA A 90 -3.12 1.96 -9.26
CA ALA A 90 -3.88 0.73 -9.10
C ALA A 90 -3.80 0.16 -7.67
N LEU A 91 -2.63 0.23 -7.01
CA LEU A 91 -2.50 -0.11 -5.60
C LEU A 91 -3.36 0.80 -4.72
N ALA A 92 -3.38 2.10 -4.99
CA ALA A 92 -4.24 3.04 -4.27
C ALA A 92 -5.72 2.69 -4.44
N VAL A 93 -6.16 2.37 -5.66
CA VAL A 93 -7.52 1.90 -5.92
C VAL A 93 -7.83 0.62 -5.13
N ARG A 94 -6.92 -0.36 -5.09
CA ARG A 94 -7.10 -1.58 -4.29
C ARG A 94 -7.27 -1.27 -2.80
N ILE A 95 -6.44 -0.39 -2.24
CA ILE A 95 -6.57 0.06 -0.85
C ILE A 95 -7.95 0.68 -0.61
N LEU A 96 -8.37 1.60 -1.49
CA LEU A 96 -9.66 2.27 -1.38
C LEU A 96 -10.83 1.28 -1.49
N GLN A 97 -10.75 0.30 -2.39
CA GLN A 97 -11.74 -0.77 -2.50
C GLN A 97 -11.88 -1.54 -1.18
N ILE A 98 -10.77 -1.94 -0.55
CA ILE A 98 -10.80 -2.63 0.75
C ILE A 98 -11.38 -1.71 1.84
N LEU A 99 -11.06 -0.42 1.78
CA LEU A 99 -11.59 0.58 2.72
C LEU A 99 -13.09 0.84 2.57
N CYS A 100 -13.65 0.65 1.37
CA CYS A 100 -15.06 0.86 1.05
C CYS A 100 -15.89 -0.44 1.05
N THR A 101 -15.25 -1.61 1.13
CA THR A 101 -15.94 -2.90 1.10
C THR A 101 -16.75 -3.10 2.39
N HIS A 102 -18.05 -3.36 2.27
CA HIS A 102 -18.89 -3.80 3.39
C HIS A 102 -18.42 -5.19 3.86
N HIS A 103 -18.36 -5.40 5.17
CA HIS A 103 -17.73 -6.58 5.78
C HIS A 103 -18.51 -7.91 5.62
N ASP A 104 -19.50 -7.96 4.72
CA ASP A 104 -20.51 -9.01 4.69
C ASP A 104 -20.06 -10.28 3.95
N ALA A 105 -20.60 -11.41 4.43
CA ALA A 105 -20.34 -12.80 4.07
C ALA A 105 -18.90 -13.30 4.31
N VAL A 106 -18.76 -14.17 5.30
CA VAL A 106 -17.50 -14.81 5.72
C VAL A 106 -17.21 -16.01 4.81
N SER A 107 -16.61 -15.75 3.66
CA SER A 107 -15.84 -16.80 2.97
C SER A 107 -14.46 -16.91 3.62
N LYS A 108 -14.05 -18.13 4.00
CA LYS A 108 -12.66 -18.37 4.44
C LYS A 108 -11.73 -18.11 3.26
N ASP A 109 -10.86 -17.13 3.40
CA ASP A 109 -9.89 -16.72 2.40
C ASP A 109 -8.69 -16.12 3.13
N GLU A 110 -7.62 -16.90 3.20
CA GLU A 110 -6.39 -16.54 3.94
C GLU A 110 -5.70 -15.30 3.35
N HIS A 111 -5.72 -15.15 2.02
CA HIS A 111 -5.11 -14.00 1.35
C HIS A 111 -5.86 -12.72 1.71
N ARG A 112 -7.20 -12.75 1.65
CA ARG A 112 -8.02 -11.61 2.08
C ARG A 112 -7.90 -11.36 3.58
N ALA A 113 -7.76 -12.41 4.41
CA ALA A 113 -7.54 -12.27 5.84
C ALA A 113 -6.24 -11.50 6.13
N LEU A 114 -5.14 -11.86 5.47
CA LEU A 114 -3.85 -11.17 5.62
C LEU A 114 -3.91 -9.71 5.16
N GLU A 115 -4.57 -9.44 4.03
CA GLU A 115 -4.75 -8.08 3.51
C GLU A 115 -5.55 -7.20 4.49
N TRP A 116 -6.64 -7.74 5.07
CA TRP A 116 -7.45 -7.02 6.05
C TRP A 116 -6.70 -6.80 7.36
N TYR A 117 -5.88 -7.77 7.77
CA TYR A 117 -5.00 -7.59 8.92
C TYR A 117 -3.93 -6.50 8.67
N GLY A 118 -3.37 -6.43 7.46
CA GLY A 118 -2.49 -5.34 7.03
C GLY A 118 -3.14 -3.96 7.17
N ILE A 119 -4.40 -3.82 6.71
CA ILE A 119 -5.19 -2.59 6.85
C ILE A 119 -5.44 -2.25 8.32
N SER A 120 -5.79 -3.24 9.15
CA SER A 120 -5.95 -3.08 10.60
C SER A 120 -4.70 -2.45 11.23
N ARG A 121 -3.52 -3.02 10.95
CA ARG A 121 -2.23 -2.52 11.44
C ARG A 121 -1.96 -1.08 10.99
N PHE A 122 -2.19 -0.81 9.71
CA PHE A 122 -2.01 0.52 9.13
C PHE A 122 -2.88 1.58 9.83
N LEU A 123 -4.17 1.29 10.03
CA LEU A 123 -5.11 2.16 10.74
C LEU A 123 -4.76 2.31 12.23
N GLY A 124 -4.32 1.23 12.86
CA GLY A 124 -3.94 1.20 14.27
C GLY A 124 -2.77 2.14 14.59
N ARG A 125 -1.74 2.16 13.72
CA ARG A 125 -0.60 3.09 13.84
C ARG A 125 -1.00 4.55 13.69
N ARG A 126 -2.08 4.83 12.95
CA ARG A 126 -2.65 6.18 12.76
C ARG A 126 -3.69 6.57 13.81
N GLY A 127 -3.83 5.78 14.89
CA GLY A 127 -4.73 6.10 15.99
C GLY A 127 -6.22 5.84 15.69
N GLN A 128 -6.55 5.29 14.52
CA GLN A 128 -7.93 4.95 14.12
C GLN A 128 -8.35 3.60 14.72
N HIS A 129 -8.28 3.48 16.04
CA HIS A 129 -8.44 2.21 16.76
C HIS A 129 -9.80 1.53 16.54
N ALA A 130 -10.89 2.30 16.41
CA ALA A 130 -12.23 1.78 16.11
C ALA A 130 -12.26 1.02 14.77
N ARG A 131 -11.69 1.62 13.73
CA ARG A 131 -11.64 1.01 12.40
C ARG A 131 -10.64 -0.14 12.36
N ALA A 132 -9.46 0.05 12.97
CA ALA A 132 -8.44 -0.99 13.07
C ALA A 132 -9.01 -2.27 13.71
N ARG A 133 -9.76 -2.11 14.81
CA ARG A 133 -10.47 -3.19 15.48
C ARG A 133 -11.37 -3.98 14.52
N ARG A 134 -12.26 -3.29 13.78
CA ARG A 134 -13.20 -3.94 12.84
C ARG A 134 -12.46 -4.78 11.79
N TYR A 135 -11.42 -4.23 11.16
CA TYR A 135 -10.61 -4.97 10.20
C TYR A 135 -9.89 -6.17 10.83
N CYS A 136 -9.45 -6.05 12.08
CA CYS A 136 -8.78 -7.13 12.80
C CYS A 136 -9.74 -8.28 13.14
N GLU A 137 -10.95 -7.96 13.62
CA GLU A 137 -12.01 -8.93 13.90
C GLU A 137 -12.37 -9.70 12.63
N CYS A 138 -12.65 -8.99 11.55
CA CYS A 138 -13.01 -9.64 10.29
C CYS A 138 -11.86 -10.45 9.66
N ALA A 139 -10.60 -10.05 9.87
CA ALA A 139 -9.44 -10.84 9.43
C ALA A 139 -9.35 -12.16 10.20
N LEU A 140 -9.56 -12.14 11.53
CA LEU A 140 -9.59 -13.34 12.35
C LEU A 140 -10.72 -14.30 11.93
N GLU A 141 -11.92 -13.77 11.67
CA GLU A 141 -13.08 -14.55 11.20
C GLU A 141 -12.84 -15.23 9.85
N ARG A 142 -12.07 -14.60 8.95
CA ARG A 142 -11.74 -15.12 7.62
C ARG A 142 -10.66 -16.20 7.63
N GLY A 143 -9.98 -16.39 8.76
CA GLY A 143 -8.97 -17.43 8.96
C GLY A 143 -7.56 -16.96 8.62
N LEU A 144 -6.93 -16.25 9.55
CA LEU A 144 -5.49 -15.95 9.48
C LEU A 144 -4.64 -17.20 9.73
N PRO A 145 -3.42 -17.27 9.17
CA PRO A 145 -2.44 -18.29 9.53
C PRO A 145 -2.21 -18.30 11.04
N SER A 146 -2.04 -19.49 11.64
CA SER A 146 -1.96 -19.65 13.10
C SER A 146 -0.89 -18.76 13.76
N ALA A 147 0.28 -18.63 13.12
CA ALA A 147 1.38 -17.78 13.57
C ALA A 147 0.99 -16.29 13.63
N ILE A 148 0.15 -15.83 12.70
CA ILE A 148 -0.29 -14.43 12.61
C ILE A 148 -1.54 -14.17 13.46
N ALA A 149 -2.43 -15.17 13.57
CA ALA A 149 -3.68 -15.06 14.31
C ALA A 149 -3.46 -14.71 15.79
N GLU A 150 -2.40 -15.24 16.41
CA GLU A 150 -2.09 -14.90 17.80
C GLU A 150 -1.65 -13.45 17.96
N GLN A 151 -0.79 -12.96 17.07
CA GLN A 151 -0.43 -11.55 17.05
C GLN A 151 -1.66 -10.66 16.82
N ALA A 152 -2.55 -11.05 15.90
CA ALA A 152 -3.77 -10.31 15.62
C ALA A 152 -4.70 -10.21 16.85
N ARG A 153 -4.87 -11.30 17.61
CA ARG A 153 -5.64 -11.28 18.88
C ARG A 153 -5.03 -10.32 19.91
N GLN A 154 -3.70 -10.30 20.04
CA GLN A 154 -3.02 -9.38 20.95
C GLN A 154 -3.19 -7.91 20.53
N GLU A 155 -3.09 -7.61 19.24
CA GLU A 155 -3.32 -6.27 18.71
C GLU A 155 -4.79 -5.83 18.90
N LEU A 156 -5.74 -6.72 18.65
CA LEU A 156 -7.16 -6.48 18.88
C LEU A 156 -7.44 -6.06 20.33
N ALA A 157 -6.89 -6.79 21.30
CA ALA A 157 -7.01 -6.45 22.72
C ALA A 157 -6.44 -5.05 23.04
N ARG A 158 -5.30 -4.68 22.41
CA ARG A 158 -4.72 -3.34 22.55
C ARG A 158 -5.63 -2.26 21.98
N PHE A 159 -6.27 -2.49 20.83
CA PHE A 159 -7.22 -1.55 20.25
C PHE A 159 -8.44 -1.33 21.16
N MET A 160 -9.04 -2.41 21.68
CA MET A 160 -10.17 -2.34 22.61
C MET A 160 -9.81 -1.56 23.89
N LYS A 161 -8.63 -1.83 24.48
CA LYS A 161 -8.16 -1.09 25.68
C LYS A 161 -8.00 0.40 25.43
N ARG A 162 -7.52 0.80 24.23
CA ARG A 162 -7.36 2.21 23.86
C ARG A 162 -8.71 2.90 23.64
N GLU A 163 -9.68 2.22 23.05
CA GLU A 163 -11.04 2.75 22.91
C GLU A 163 -11.72 2.98 24.26
N LEU A 164 -11.62 2.02 25.18
CA LEU A 164 -12.18 2.14 26.54
C LEU A 164 -11.58 3.33 27.31
N ARG A 165 -10.29 3.62 27.11
CA ARG A 165 -9.65 4.80 27.71
C ARG A 165 -10.19 6.10 27.12
N LYS A 166 -10.36 6.19 25.80
CA LYS A 166 -10.93 7.36 25.13
C LYS A 166 -12.38 7.63 25.60
N THR A 167 -13.22 6.61 25.68
CA THR A 167 -14.62 6.77 26.11
C THR A 167 -14.75 7.17 27.58
N ARG A 168 -13.89 6.63 28.46
CA ARG A 168 -13.85 7.04 29.88
C ARG A 168 -13.36 8.48 30.05
N GLY A 169 -12.33 8.89 29.32
CA GLY A 169 -11.82 10.28 29.36
C GLY A 169 -12.81 11.31 28.80
N ALA A 170 -13.69 10.91 27.88
CA ALA A 170 -14.71 11.78 27.29
C ALA A 170 -15.96 11.98 28.18
N ARG A 171 -16.23 11.08 29.13
CA ARG A 171 -17.36 11.20 30.10
C ARG A 171 -17.00 11.93 31.39
N GLY A 172 -15.72 12.22 31.61
CA GLY A 172 -15.23 12.93 32.80
C GLY A 172 -14.96 14.42 32.58
N LYS A 173 -15.33 14.96 31.41
CA LYS A 173 -15.39 16.39 31.09
C LYS A 173 -16.85 16.78 30.87
#